data_AF-A0A4C1Z2F9-F1
#
_entry.id   AF-A0A4C1Z2F9-F1
#
_cell.length_a   1.000
_cell.length_b   1.000
_cell.length_c   1.000
_cell.angle_alpha   90.00
_cell.angle_beta   90.00
_cell.angle_gamma   90.00
#
_symmetry.space_group_name_H-M   'P 1'
#
loop_
_entity.id
_entity.type
_entity.pdbx_description
1 polymer ?
#
loop_
_entity_poly.entity_id
_entity_poly.type
_entity_poly.pdbx_seq_one_letter_code
_entity_poly.pdbx_strand_id
1 'polypeptide(L)'
;MDKRTKLMHTKHKTKEMKEELKNLFKMCSKAIKNDYNKYKRAVVERNLNKYRSSKRAYKELMTHRNWIGKLKKKYGETKTRQDVINHATEFYTELYKKYSETNETEDSHKDFEEEEETVKPIDEW
;
A
#
# COMPACT_ATOMS: atom_id res chain seq x y z
N MET A 1 0.57 -2.50 32.90
CA MET A 1 0.05 -3.48 31.92
C MET A 1 -0.52 -4.74 32.57
N ASP A 2 -0.10 -5.08 33.78
CA ASP A 2 -0.29 -6.38 34.41
C ASP A 2 -1.73 -6.70 34.90
N LYS A 3 -2.55 -5.69 35.22
CA LYS A 3 -3.92 -5.89 35.74
C LYS A 3 -4.92 -6.34 34.67
N ARG A 4 -4.82 -5.79 33.45
CA ARG A 4 -5.71 -6.11 32.32
C ARG A 4 -5.54 -7.56 31.87
N THR A 5 -4.29 -8.01 31.73
CA THR A 5 -3.95 -9.38 31.33
C THR A 5 -4.44 -10.38 32.38
N LYS A 6 -4.19 -10.11 33.67
CA LYS A 6 -4.73 -10.91 34.78
C LYS A 6 -6.26 -11.02 34.73
N LEU A 7 -6.98 -9.90 34.60
CA LEU A 7 -8.44 -9.88 34.48
C LEU A 7 -8.95 -10.56 33.20
N MET A 8 -8.20 -10.56 32.09
CA MET A 8 -8.63 -11.27 30.89
C MET A 8 -8.66 -12.78 31.09
N HIS A 9 -7.65 -13.34 31.75
CA HIS A 9 -7.46 -14.78 31.89
C HIS A 9 -8.23 -15.42 33.06
N THR A 10 -8.88 -14.64 33.93
CA THR A 10 -9.79 -15.20 34.95
C THR A 10 -11.03 -15.84 34.31
N LYS A 11 -11.32 -17.10 34.63
CA LYS A 11 -12.44 -17.89 34.06
C LYS A 11 -13.81 -17.36 34.49
N HIS A 12 -14.09 -17.32 35.79
CA HIS A 12 -15.37 -16.86 36.34
C HIS A 12 -15.25 -15.40 36.81
N LYS A 13 -15.74 -14.47 35.98
CA LYS A 13 -15.71 -13.03 36.26
C LYS A 13 -17.00 -12.56 36.92
N THR A 14 -16.89 -11.88 38.05
CA THR A 14 -18.02 -11.15 38.65
C THR A 14 -18.46 -9.98 37.76
N LYS A 15 -19.64 -9.42 38.01
CA LYS A 15 -20.15 -8.25 37.27
C LYS A 15 -19.18 -7.06 37.34
N GLU A 16 -18.60 -6.83 38.52
CA GLU A 16 -17.63 -5.77 38.77
C GLU A 16 -16.35 -5.97 37.97
N MET A 17 -15.80 -7.19 37.94
CA MET A 17 -14.60 -7.51 37.15
C MET A 17 -14.80 -7.29 35.65
N LYS A 18 -16.00 -7.56 35.13
CA LYS A 18 -16.34 -7.29 33.72
C LYS A 18 -16.38 -5.79 33.43
N GLU A 19 -16.95 -4.99 34.32
CA GLU A 19 -17.00 -3.53 34.16
C GLU A 19 -15.60 -2.91 34.31
N GLU A 20 -14.79 -3.41 35.25
CA GLU A 20 -13.39 -3.00 35.38
C GLU A 20 -12.60 -3.31 34.10
N LEU A 21 -12.74 -4.51 33.54
CA LEU A 21 -12.07 -4.89 32.30
C LEU A 21 -12.48 -3.97 31.13
N LYS A 22 -13.77 -3.66 31.00
CA LYS A 22 -14.28 -2.70 30.00
C LYS A 22 -13.66 -1.31 30.17
N ASN A 23 -13.55 -0.83 31.41
CA ASN A 23 -12.92 0.45 31.71
C ASN A 23 -11.42 0.44 31.38
N LEU A 24 -10.71 -0.64 31.69
CA LEU A 24 -9.31 -0.81 31.31
C LEU A 24 -9.12 -0.77 29.78
N PHE A 25 -9.99 -1.42 29.01
CA PHE A 25 -9.94 -1.32 27.54
C PHE A 25 -10.14 0.10 27.05
N LYS A 26 -11.16 0.81 27.56
CA LYS A 26 -11.40 2.22 27.22
C LYS A 26 -10.20 3.10 27.55
N MET A 27 -9.61 2.92 28.73
CA MET A 27 -8.42 3.65 29.14
C MET A 27 -7.23 3.39 28.23
N CYS A 28 -6.96 2.13 27.89
CA CYS A 28 -5.90 1.76 26.95
C CYS A 28 -6.11 2.40 25.58
N SER A 29 -7.31 2.28 25.00
CA SER A 29 -7.63 2.89 23.71
C SER A 29 -7.50 4.41 23.73
N LYS A 30 -7.92 5.06 24.83
CA LYS A 30 -7.75 6.51 25.03
C LYS A 30 -6.28 6.89 25.12
N ALA A 31 -5.47 6.13 25.86
CA ALA A 31 -4.03 6.34 25.97
C ALA A 31 -3.34 6.22 24.59
N ILE A 32 -3.62 5.16 23.83
CA ILE A 32 -3.07 4.96 22.48
C ILE A 32 -3.45 6.13 21.56
N LYS A 33 -4.73 6.55 21.56
CA LYS A 33 -5.19 7.69 20.76
C LYS A 33 -4.48 8.98 21.16
N ASN A 34 -4.29 9.21 22.45
CA ASN A 34 -3.61 10.40 22.97
C ASN A 34 -2.13 10.41 22.59
N ASP A 35 -1.46 9.26 22.69
CA ASP A 35 -0.06 9.12 22.32
C ASP A 35 0.15 9.36 20.81
N TYR A 36 -0.69 8.75 19.97
CA TYR A 36 -0.67 9.03 18.52
C TYR A 36 -0.95 10.50 18.19
N ASN A 37 -1.88 11.14 18.91
CA ASN A 37 -2.13 12.58 18.75
C ASN A 37 -0.97 13.46 19.23
N LYS A 38 -0.22 13.02 20.25
CA LYS A 38 1.00 13.69 20.72
C LYS A 38 2.09 13.60 19.66
N TYR A 39 2.31 12.40 19.11
CA TYR A 39 3.22 12.18 17.97
C TYR A 39 2.88 13.08 16.78
N LYS A 40 1.62 13.09 16.33
CA LYS A 40 1.18 13.93 15.21
C LYS A 40 1.48 15.42 15.44
N ARG A 41 1.21 15.92 16.64
CA ARG A 41 1.51 17.32 17.01
C ARG A 41 3.01 17.60 16.94
N ALA A 42 3.83 16.72 17.48
CA ALA A 42 5.28 16.86 17.44
C ALA A 42 5.83 16.88 16.00
N VAL A 43 5.30 16.04 15.11
CA VAL A 43 5.68 16.03 13.68
C VAL A 43 5.31 17.35 12.99
N VAL A 44 4.11 17.87 13.25
CA VAL A 44 3.65 19.15 12.68
C VAL A 44 4.53 20.30 13.19
N GLU A 45 4.74 20.38 14.50
CA GLU A 45 5.54 21.42 15.14
C GLU A 45 6.99 21.41 14.63
N ARG A 46 7.62 20.23 14.56
CA ARG A 46 8.97 20.08 14.01
C ARG A 46 9.09 20.59 12.57
N ASN A 47 8.12 20.23 11.72
CA ASN A 47 8.12 20.62 10.31
C ASN A 47 7.79 22.11 10.11
N LEU A 48 6.93 22.70 10.94
CA LEU A 48 6.66 24.14 10.94
C LEU A 48 7.89 24.93 11.40
N ASN A 49 8.55 24.50 12.47
CA ASN A 49 9.72 25.21 13.01
C ASN A 49 10.94 25.09 12.08
N LYS A 50 11.22 23.90 11.54
CA LYS A 50 12.41 23.68 10.72
C LYS A 50 12.26 24.12 9.26
N TYR A 51 11.09 23.91 8.67
CA TYR A 51 10.88 24.10 7.23
C TYR A 51 9.75 25.08 6.89
N ARG A 52 9.03 25.61 7.89
CA ARG A 52 7.82 26.44 7.71
C ARG A 52 6.82 25.81 6.74
N SER A 53 6.76 24.47 6.70
CA SER A 53 6.00 23.73 5.69
C SER A 53 5.04 22.73 6.33
N SER A 54 3.76 23.07 6.31
CA SER A 54 2.66 22.17 6.68
C SER A 54 2.53 20.99 5.72
N LYS A 55 2.82 21.20 4.43
CA LYS A 55 2.79 20.15 3.39
C LYS A 55 3.78 19.03 3.69
N ARG A 56 4.98 19.34 4.21
CA ARG A 56 5.96 18.33 4.62
C ARG A 56 5.48 17.51 5.82
N ALA A 57 4.89 18.17 6.82
CA ALA A 57 4.27 17.48 7.95
C ALA A 57 3.19 16.49 7.49
N TYR A 58 2.31 16.92 6.59
CA TYR A 58 1.24 16.07 6.06
C TYR A 58 1.80 14.84 5.32
N LYS A 59 2.86 15.02 4.51
CA LYS A 59 3.51 13.91 3.81
C LYS A 59 4.13 12.90 4.77
N GLU A 60 4.76 13.35 5.84
CA GLU A 60 5.37 12.48 6.87
C GLU A 60 4.30 11.71 7.65
N LEU A 61 3.15 12.33 7.92
CA LEU A 61 2.02 11.69 8.60
C LEU A 61 1.18 10.77 7.70
N MET A 62 1.35 10.84 6.38
CA MET A 62 0.60 10.03 5.41
C MET A 62 1.26 8.66 5.25
N THR A 63 0.98 7.75 6.19
CA THR A 63 1.51 6.37 6.22
C THR A 63 1.02 5.50 5.06
N HIS A 64 -0.14 5.83 4.48
CA HIS A 64 -0.70 5.13 3.31
C HIS A 64 -0.51 5.97 2.06
N ARG A 65 0.72 6.08 1.58
CA ARG A 65 0.96 6.58 0.23
C ARG A 65 0.48 5.49 -0.73
N ASN A 66 -0.57 5.76 -1.50
CA ASN A 66 -0.95 4.88 -2.60
C ASN A 66 0.25 4.81 -3.55
N TRP A 67 0.93 3.66 -3.56
CA TRP A 67 2.12 3.40 -4.39
C TRP A 67 1.78 3.46 -5.88
N ILE A 68 0.54 3.16 -6.23
CA ILE A 68 -0.04 3.38 -7.55
C ILE A 68 -0.58 4.81 -7.61
N GLY A 69 0.09 5.66 -8.39
CA GLY A 69 -0.46 6.93 -8.81
C GLY A 69 -1.74 6.69 -9.61
N LYS A 70 -2.82 7.37 -9.24
CA LYS A 70 -4.13 7.25 -9.89
C LYS A 70 -3.99 7.48 -11.39
N LEU A 71 -4.18 6.44 -12.19
CA LEU A 71 -4.33 6.58 -13.65
C LEU A 71 -5.69 7.27 -13.88
N LYS A 72 -5.67 8.53 -14.36
CA LYS A 72 -6.90 9.27 -14.68
C LYS A 72 -7.57 8.63 -15.90
N LYS A 73 -8.80 8.15 -15.77
CA LYS A 73 -9.71 7.86 -16.91
C LYS A 73 -11.12 8.40 -16.66
N LYS A 74 -11.94 8.38 -17.73
CA LYS A 74 -13.28 8.99 -17.88
C LYS A 74 -14.33 8.52 -16.85
N TYR A 75 -14.16 7.35 -16.23
CA TYR A 75 -15.15 6.71 -15.34
C TYR A 75 -14.67 6.41 -13.90
N GLY A 76 -13.49 6.88 -13.47
CA GLY A 76 -13.08 6.77 -12.06
C GLY A 76 -11.61 6.44 -11.80
N GLU A 77 -11.29 6.26 -10.53
CA GLU A 77 -9.92 5.98 -10.02
C GLU A 77 -9.69 4.49 -9.81
N THR A 78 -8.53 3.97 -10.24
CA THR A 78 -8.07 2.62 -9.88
C THR A 78 -7.71 2.55 -8.40
N LYS A 79 -8.38 1.67 -7.63
CA LYS A 79 -8.19 1.56 -6.17
C LYS A 79 -7.70 0.19 -5.74
N THR A 80 -7.98 -0.85 -6.51
CA THR A 80 -7.66 -2.24 -6.18
C THR A 80 -6.72 -2.89 -7.18
N ARG A 81 -6.05 -3.98 -6.78
CA ARG A 81 -5.22 -4.79 -7.69
C ARG A 81 -6.04 -5.35 -8.85
N GLN A 82 -7.30 -5.72 -8.59
CA GLN A 82 -8.19 -6.21 -9.63
C GLN A 82 -8.48 -5.13 -10.67
N ASP A 83 -8.67 -3.87 -10.23
CA ASP A 83 -8.82 -2.76 -11.15
C ASP A 83 -7.58 -2.66 -12.07
N VAL A 84 -6.38 -2.72 -11.50
CA VAL A 84 -5.13 -2.66 -12.30
C VAL A 84 -5.07 -3.76 -13.35
N ILE A 85 -5.41 -4.99 -12.99
CA ILE A 85 -5.42 -6.12 -13.92
C ILE A 85 -6.44 -5.88 -15.04
N ASN A 86 -7.67 -5.53 -14.68
CA ASN A 86 -8.72 -5.26 -15.66
C ASN A 86 -8.32 -4.14 -16.63
N HIS A 87 -7.68 -3.07 -16.12
CA HIS A 87 -7.21 -1.96 -16.95
C HIS A 87 -6.08 -2.38 -17.91
N ALA A 88 -5.13 -3.19 -17.43
CA ALA A 88 -4.09 -3.73 -18.29
C ALA A 88 -4.68 -4.63 -19.38
N THR A 89 -5.60 -5.52 -19.01
CA THR A 89 -6.30 -6.39 -19.96
C THR A 89 -7.06 -5.58 -21.00
N GLU A 90 -7.89 -4.61 -20.61
CA GLU A 90 -8.61 -3.73 -21.55
C GLU A 90 -7.66 -3.03 -22.52
N PHE A 91 -6.59 -2.41 -21.99
CA PHE A 91 -5.59 -1.73 -22.81
C PHE A 91 -4.95 -2.65 -23.86
N TYR A 92 -4.47 -3.82 -23.44
CA TYR A 92 -3.83 -4.76 -24.37
C TYR A 92 -4.85 -5.38 -25.34
N THR A 93 -6.07 -5.65 -24.89
CA THR A 93 -7.13 -6.10 -25.79
C THR A 93 -7.43 -5.06 -26.87
N GLU A 94 -7.57 -3.78 -26.53
CA GLU A 94 -7.75 -2.70 -27.52
C GLU A 94 -6.55 -2.56 -28.45
N LEU A 95 -5.33 -2.64 -27.90
CA LEU A 95 -4.08 -2.51 -28.66
C LEU A 95 -3.98 -3.58 -29.76
N TYR A 96 -4.30 -4.83 -29.43
CA TYR A 96 -4.20 -5.95 -30.34
C TYR A 96 -5.50 -6.23 -31.13
N LYS A 97 -6.64 -5.62 -30.77
CA LYS A 97 -7.92 -5.79 -31.47
C LYS A 97 -7.90 -5.32 -32.92
N LYS A 98 -7.05 -4.36 -33.28
CA LYS A 98 -6.95 -3.82 -34.65
C LYS A 98 -6.10 -4.64 -35.61
N TYR A 99 -5.40 -5.68 -35.15
CA TYR A 99 -4.49 -6.47 -35.99
C TYR A 99 -5.15 -7.68 -36.68
N SER A 100 -6.45 -7.95 -36.44
CA SER A 100 -7.13 -9.13 -36.99
C SER A 100 -8.05 -8.86 -38.18
N GLU A 101 -8.26 -7.60 -38.60
CA GLU A 101 -9.19 -7.25 -39.69
C GLU A 101 -8.51 -6.68 -40.94
N THR A 102 -7.19 -6.45 -40.90
CA THR A 102 -6.41 -6.03 -42.07
C THR A 102 -5.04 -6.69 -41.99
N ASN A 103 -4.89 -7.86 -42.61
CA ASN A 103 -3.69 -8.38 -43.28
C ASN A 103 -3.88 -9.88 -43.56
N GLU A 104 -4.77 -10.21 -44.49
CA GLU A 104 -4.40 -11.26 -45.45
C GLU A 104 -3.37 -10.64 -46.39
N THR A 105 -2.12 -10.61 -45.95
CA THR A 105 -0.98 -10.44 -46.86
C THR A 105 0.24 -10.97 -46.14
N GLU A 106 0.71 -12.08 -46.71
CA GLU A 106 2.02 -12.71 -46.56
C GLU A 106 3.04 -11.83 -45.83
N ASP A 107 3.49 -12.26 -44.65
CA ASP A 107 4.88 -12.04 -44.30
C ASP A 107 5.43 -13.28 -43.62
N SER A 108 6.51 -13.75 -44.23
CA SER A 108 7.15 -15.03 -44.01
C SER A 108 7.58 -15.23 -42.56
N HIS A 109 7.53 -16.49 -42.13
CA HIS A 109 8.35 -16.99 -41.03
C HIS A 109 9.80 -16.54 -41.25
N LYS A 110 10.27 -15.57 -40.48
CA LYS A 110 11.70 -15.43 -40.24
C LYS A 110 11.97 -16.10 -38.91
N ASP A 111 12.51 -17.30 -39.02
CA ASP A 111 13.07 -18.04 -37.92
C ASP A 111 13.97 -17.09 -37.13
N PHE A 112 13.65 -16.96 -35.85
CA PHE A 112 14.45 -16.23 -34.90
C PHE A 112 15.71 -17.07 -34.69
N GLU A 113 16.83 -16.71 -35.33
CA GLU A 113 18.13 -17.27 -34.95
C GLU A 113 18.38 -16.90 -33.50
N GLU A 114 18.37 -17.91 -32.64
CA GLU A 114 18.73 -17.82 -31.24
C GLU A 114 20.23 -17.52 -31.18
N GLU A 115 20.60 -16.24 -31.11
CA GLU A 115 21.97 -15.87 -30.78
C GLU A 115 22.24 -16.35 -29.35
N GLU A 116 22.90 -17.51 -29.22
CA GLU A 116 23.54 -17.93 -27.98
C GLU A 116 24.64 -16.92 -27.64
N GLU A 117 24.31 -15.93 -26.82
CA GLU A 117 25.27 -15.01 -26.23
C GLU A 117 26.11 -15.79 -25.20
N THR A 118 27.19 -16.41 -25.66
CA THR A 118 28.19 -17.07 -24.80
C THR A 118 28.97 -16.01 -24.02
N VAL A 119 28.58 -15.82 -22.76
CA VAL A 119 29.31 -14.97 -21.80
C VAL A 119 30.72 -15.52 -21.63
N LYS A 120 31.74 -14.75 -22.01
CA LYS A 120 33.14 -15.12 -21.81
C LYS A 120 33.51 -15.08 -20.31
N PRO A 121 34.32 -16.02 -19.81
CA PRO A 121 34.76 -16.01 -18.42
C PRO A 121 35.54 -14.73 -18.10
N ILE A 122 35.31 -14.21 -16.91
CA ILE A 122 36.05 -13.06 -16.36
C ILE A 122 37.44 -13.57 -16.01
N ASP A 123 38.46 -13.07 -16.70
CA ASP A 123 39.86 -13.33 -16.32
C ASP A 123 40.14 -12.68 -14.96
N GLU A 124 40.53 -13.50 -13.98
CA GLU A 124 41.04 -13.06 -12.69
C GLU A 124 42.37 -12.32 -12.89
N TRP A 125 42.41 -11.03 -12.54
CA TRP A 125 43.63 -10.25 -12.36
C TRP A 125 43.64 -9.65 -10.95
#